data_AF-A0A7S4KG25-F1
#
_entry.id   AF-A0A7S4KG25-F1
#
_cell.length_a   1.000
_cell.length_b   1.000
_cell.length_c   1.000
_cell.angle_alpha   90.00
_cell.angle_beta   90.00
_cell.angle_gamma   90.00
#
_symmetry.space_group_name_H-M   'P 1'
#
loop_
_entity.id
_entity.type
_entity.pdbx_description
1 polymer ?
#
loop_
_entity_poly.entity_id
_entity_poly.type
_entity_poly.pdbx_seq_one_letter_code
_entity_poly.pdbx_strand_id
1 'polypeptide(L)'
;KEAGGGGGGEREEKQRRMRKNVLKEILQTEEEYVNDLDVFMNVFLFPLRQEKDNLSVTDVVISSLFSNVEMLKPLHVKFCADLQQRFGEAEANEKRGNFDARIGDVFTVLSSFFKMYVQYCVNMKEAIQTQEQLMKTKKVAKWFETQEQDERCKGLPFGSWAIKPVQRLCKYPLLLRELLLYTPEGHVDHESIKIAKDKIGEVVEAVNTGKGTAEKKNKVIEIQNKMDGLDQELVAPSRVFVMEGDIVLRHQIAGKGENRHLFLFNDLVVIARPKGSSKYEFRKSLLWAECRFIVISEQGKVKHGFEIEHQGQRHIFSCDSKKEQDEWSVCFKKMTRDLKLAALKAAKQNQKAM
;
A
#
# COMPACT_ATOMS: atom_id res chain seq x y z
N LYS A 1 -32.67 -52.48 -5.35
CA LYS A 1 -31.87 -51.36 -5.89
C LYS A 1 -32.32 -50.08 -5.19
N GLU A 2 -31.95 -49.91 -3.93
CA GLU A 2 -32.26 -48.70 -3.16
C GLU A 2 -31.09 -48.49 -2.20
N ALA A 3 -30.21 -47.54 -2.53
CA ALA A 3 -29.23 -46.90 -1.66
C ALA A 3 -28.31 -46.04 -2.56
N GLY A 4 -28.63 -44.77 -2.71
CA GLY A 4 -27.81 -43.85 -3.50
C GLY A 4 -28.16 -42.36 -3.39
N GLY A 5 -29.31 -42.00 -2.80
CA GLY A 5 -29.80 -40.61 -2.79
C GLY A 5 -29.46 -39.76 -1.55
N GLY A 6 -28.89 -40.31 -0.47
CA GLY A 6 -28.76 -39.60 0.82
C GLY A 6 -27.65 -38.56 0.89
N GLY A 7 -26.52 -38.76 0.22
CA GLY A 7 -25.31 -37.92 0.38
C GLY A 7 -25.35 -36.55 -0.32
N GLY A 8 -26.25 -36.36 -1.30
CA GLY A 8 -26.38 -35.11 -2.05
C GLY A 8 -27.08 -34.00 -1.25
N GLY A 9 -28.22 -34.33 -0.64
CA GLY A 9 -29.05 -33.38 0.11
C GLY A 9 -28.36 -32.84 1.37
N GLU A 10 -27.67 -33.71 2.13
CA GLU A 10 -26.91 -33.28 3.32
C GLU A 10 -25.77 -32.31 2.98
N ARG A 11 -25.11 -32.52 1.83
CA ARG A 11 -24.02 -31.65 1.37
C ARG A 11 -24.52 -30.28 0.94
N GLU A 12 -25.64 -30.23 0.24
CA GLU A 12 -26.29 -28.97 -0.19
C GLU A 12 -26.83 -28.19 1.01
N GLU A 13 -27.46 -28.85 1.97
CA GLU A 13 -27.93 -28.22 3.21
C GLU A 13 -26.78 -27.68 4.05
N LYS A 14 -25.69 -28.45 4.19
CA LYS A 14 -24.46 -27.96 4.81
C LYS A 14 -23.91 -26.73 4.10
N GLN A 15 -23.85 -26.73 2.76
CA GLN A 15 -23.35 -25.60 1.98
C GLN A 15 -24.21 -24.35 2.19
N ARG A 16 -25.55 -24.47 2.13
CA ARG A 16 -26.49 -23.36 2.40
C ARG A 16 -26.29 -22.78 3.80
N ARG A 17 -26.17 -23.64 4.82
CA ARG A 17 -25.92 -23.22 6.20
C ARG A 17 -24.59 -22.47 6.35
N MET A 18 -23.52 -22.97 5.72
CA MET A 18 -22.22 -22.30 5.75
C MET A 18 -22.26 -20.95 5.05
N ARG A 19 -22.90 -20.84 3.88
CA ARG A 19 -23.11 -19.57 3.18
C ARG A 19 -23.83 -18.55 4.07
N LYS A 20 -24.92 -18.97 4.74
CA LYS A 20 -25.67 -18.10 5.67
C LYS A 20 -24.81 -17.62 6.84
N ASN A 21 -23.97 -18.48 7.41
CA ASN A 21 -23.07 -18.11 8.49
C ASN A 21 -22.07 -17.03 8.05
N VAL A 22 -21.47 -17.18 6.86
CA VAL A 22 -20.54 -16.17 6.31
C VAL A 22 -21.24 -14.85 6.05
N LEU A 23 -22.46 -14.87 5.51
CA LEU A 23 -23.26 -13.64 5.32
C LEU A 23 -23.56 -12.93 6.64
N LYS A 24 -23.91 -13.70 7.68
CA LYS A 24 -24.15 -13.16 9.02
C LYS A 24 -22.88 -12.55 9.62
N GLU A 25 -21.74 -13.22 9.46
CA GLU A 25 -20.44 -12.68 9.90
C GLU A 25 -20.08 -11.38 9.16
N ILE A 26 -20.28 -11.33 7.84
CA ILE A 26 -20.03 -10.11 7.04
C ILE A 26 -20.84 -8.94 7.60
N LEU A 27 -22.14 -9.15 7.84
CA LEU A 27 -23.04 -8.12 8.36
C LEU A 27 -22.64 -7.70 9.77
N GLN A 28 -22.51 -8.65 10.69
CA GLN A 28 -22.19 -8.36 12.10
C GLN A 28 -20.86 -7.61 12.21
N THR A 29 -19.83 -8.07 11.50
CA THR A 29 -18.51 -7.42 11.56
C THR A 29 -18.49 -6.06 10.84
N GLU A 30 -19.44 -5.79 9.94
CA GLU A 30 -19.62 -4.45 9.36
C GLU A 30 -20.30 -3.49 10.34
N GLU A 31 -21.33 -3.96 11.05
CA GLU A 31 -21.98 -3.18 12.13
C GLU A 31 -20.97 -2.81 13.22
N GLU A 32 -20.15 -3.77 13.64
CA GLU A 32 -19.05 -3.56 14.58
C GLU A 32 -18.04 -2.54 14.04
N TYR A 33 -17.67 -2.61 12.76
CA TYR A 33 -16.74 -1.67 12.16
C TYR A 33 -17.32 -0.24 12.05
N VAL A 34 -18.59 -0.11 11.70
CA VAL A 34 -19.29 1.19 11.70
C VAL A 34 -19.31 1.78 13.10
N ASN A 35 -19.58 0.96 14.12
CA ASN A 35 -19.51 1.38 15.52
C ASN A 35 -18.08 1.76 15.92
N ASP A 36 -17.07 1.01 15.49
CA ASP A 36 -15.68 1.31 15.78
C ASP A 36 -15.25 2.67 15.21
N LEU A 37 -15.68 3.00 13.98
CA LEU A 37 -15.48 4.33 13.39
C LEU A 37 -16.18 5.42 14.21
N ASP A 38 -17.34 5.11 14.78
CA ASP A 38 -18.07 6.01 15.67
C ASP A 38 -17.27 6.36 16.92
N VAL A 39 -16.80 5.32 17.62
CA VAL A 39 -15.98 5.46 18.82
C VAL A 39 -14.71 6.23 18.49
N PHE A 40 -14.03 5.87 17.41
CA PHE A 40 -12.80 6.55 17.02
C PHE A 40 -13.00 8.06 16.81
N MET A 41 -14.11 8.47 16.19
CA MET A 41 -14.39 9.89 15.99
C MET A 41 -14.92 10.58 17.26
N ASN A 42 -15.84 9.95 17.99
CA ASN A 42 -16.50 10.55 19.14
C ASN A 42 -15.63 10.61 20.40
N VAL A 43 -14.63 9.73 20.52
CA VAL A 43 -13.70 9.72 21.66
C VAL A 43 -12.43 10.51 21.33
N PHE A 44 -11.94 10.45 20.10
CA PHE A 44 -10.66 11.10 19.76
C PHE A 44 -10.83 12.35 18.89
N LEU A 45 -11.46 12.24 17.72
CA LEU A 45 -11.48 13.33 16.73
C LEU A 45 -12.23 14.57 17.22
N PHE A 46 -13.51 14.41 17.59
CA PHE A 46 -14.34 15.55 17.95
C PHE A 46 -13.89 16.20 19.27
N PRO A 47 -13.53 15.44 20.32
CA PRO A 47 -12.96 16.04 21.52
C PRO A 47 -11.64 16.77 21.24
N LEU A 48 -10.76 16.24 20.38
CA LEU A 48 -9.50 16.92 20.04
C LEU A 48 -9.75 18.26 19.33
N ARG A 49 -10.75 18.32 18.44
CA ARG A 49 -11.15 19.57 17.77
C ARG A 49 -11.67 20.61 18.75
N GLN A 50 -12.44 20.19 19.76
CA GLN A 50 -12.96 21.08 20.79
C GLN A 50 -11.85 21.62 21.69
N GLU A 51 -10.84 20.80 22.00
CA GLU A 51 -9.73 21.17 22.87
C GLU A 51 -8.50 21.70 22.12
N LYS A 52 -8.58 21.92 20.80
CA LYS A 52 -7.41 22.21 19.96
C LYS A 52 -6.60 23.42 20.45
N ASP A 53 -7.26 24.50 20.87
CA ASP A 53 -6.60 25.71 21.37
C ASP A 53 -5.95 25.46 22.72
N ASN A 54 -6.64 24.73 23.60
CA ASN A 54 -6.14 24.33 24.91
C ASN A 54 -4.88 23.44 24.77
N LEU A 55 -4.88 22.53 23.82
CA LEU A 55 -3.78 21.59 23.56
C LEU A 55 -2.70 22.17 22.64
N SER A 56 -2.91 23.38 22.10
CA SER A 56 -2.03 24.01 21.11
C SER A 56 -1.81 23.13 19.86
N VAL A 57 -2.87 22.46 19.42
CA VAL A 57 -2.91 21.59 18.24
C VAL A 57 -3.62 22.32 17.10
N THR A 58 -3.06 22.27 15.89
CA THR A 58 -3.64 22.93 14.72
C THR A 58 -4.55 21.99 13.92
N ASP A 59 -5.45 22.54 13.10
CA ASP A 59 -6.32 21.73 12.23
C ASP A 59 -5.51 20.87 11.23
N VAL A 60 -4.31 21.33 10.84
CA VAL A 60 -3.38 20.56 9.99
C VAL A 60 -2.92 19.29 10.70
N VAL A 61 -2.58 19.39 11.98
CA VAL A 61 -2.18 18.24 12.80
C VAL A 61 -3.35 17.29 13.01
N ILE A 62 -4.55 17.81 13.28
CA ILE A 62 -5.77 16.99 13.39
C ILE A 62 -6.01 16.26 12.06
N SER A 63 -5.88 16.95 10.92
CA SER A 63 -6.03 16.32 9.60
C SER A 63 -4.98 15.22 9.36
N SER A 64 -3.75 15.39 9.83
CA SER A 64 -2.70 14.36 9.74
C SER A 64 -3.01 13.13 10.61
N LEU A 65 -3.57 13.33 11.82
CA LEU A 65 -3.94 12.23 12.72
C LEU A 65 -5.11 11.37 12.22
N PHE A 66 -6.13 12.00 11.62
CA PHE A 66 -7.40 11.33 11.30
C PHE A 66 -7.63 11.13 9.80
N SER A 67 -6.81 11.74 8.95
CA SER A 67 -6.92 11.69 7.50
C SER A 67 -8.37 11.96 7.04
N ASN A 68 -8.91 11.13 6.15
CA ASN A 68 -10.28 11.19 5.63
C ASN A 68 -11.25 10.23 6.34
N VAL A 69 -11.06 9.91 7.63
CA VAL A 69 -11.97 8.99 8.37
C VAL A 69 -13.43 9.43 8.36
N GLU A 70 -13.68 10.74 8.39
CA GLU A 70 -15.03 11.30 8.32
C GLU A 70 -15.73 11.06 6.98
N MET A 71 -14.97 10.79 5.91
CA MET A 71 -15.54 10.36 4.63
C MET A 71 -15.79 8.85 4.60
N LEU A 72 -14.99 8.07 5.34
CA LEU A 72 -15.16 6.62 5.43
C LEU A 72 -16.43 6.27 6.22
N LYS A 73 -16.72 6.93 7.35
CA LYS A 73 -17.92 6.63 8.15
C LYS A 73 -19.22 6.60 7.34
N PRO A 74 -19.64 7.66 6.63
CA PRO A 74 -20.92 7.67 5.92
C PRO A 74 -20.97 6.63 4.79
N LEU A 75 -19.83 6.34 4.14
CA LEU A 75 -19.73 5.25 3.16
C LEU A 75 -20.09 3.90 3.82
N HIS A 76 -19.50 3.61 4.97
CA HIS A 76 -19.72 2.34 5.68
C HIS A 76 -21.09 2.25 6.34
N VAL A 77 -21.65 3.37 6.81
CA VAL A 77 -23.06 3.42 7.25
C VAL A 77 -23.99 3.01 6.12
N LYS A 78 -23.81 3.59 4.92
CA LYS A 78 -24.61 3.23 3.76
C LYS A 78 -24.41 1.77 3.36
N PHE A 79 -23.16 1.33 3.25
CA PHE A 79 -22.83 -0.05 2.91
C PHE A 79 -23.43 -1.06 3.90
N CYS A 80 -23.38 -0.77 5.19
CA CYS A 80 -24.01 -1.59 6.24
C CYS A 80 -25.54 -1.62 6.08
N ALA A 81 -26.18 -0.48 5.82
CA ALA A 81 -27.62 -0.43 5.59
C ALA A 81 -28.05 -1.26 4.36
N ASP A 82 -27.28 -1.17 3.26
CA ASP A 82 -27.51 -1.98 2.05
C ASP A 82 -27.38 -3.49 2.37
N LEU A 83 -26.39 -3.89 3.17
CA LEU A 83 -26.24 -5.28 3.63
C LEU A 83 -27.40 -5.75 4.52
N GLN A 84 -27.81 -4.92 5.49
CA GLN A 84 -28.95 -5.20 6.38
C GLN A 84 -30.24 -5.41 5.59
N GLN A 85 -30.48 -4.55 4.58
CA GLN A 85 -31.64 -4.69 3.70
C GLN A 85 -31.62 -6.04 2.97
N ARG A 86 -30.50 -6.40 2.32
CA ARG A 86 -30.36 -7.68 1.59
C ARG A 86 -30.55 -8.89 2.51
N PHE A 87 -30.04 -8.81 3.74
CA PHE A 87 -30.16 -9.88 4.71
C PHE A 87 -31.61 -10.02 5.20
N GLY A 88 -32.28 -8.91 5.53
CA GLY A 88 -33.67 -8.90 5.97
C GLY A 88 -34.64 -9.41 4.90
N GLU A 89 -34.43 -9.04 3.63
CA GLU A 89 -35.18 -9.58 2.48
C GLU A 89 -35.00 -11.11 2.38
N ALA A 90 -33.78 -11.61 2.58
CA ALA A 90 -33.48 -13.04 2.54
C ALA A 90 -34.10 -13.82 3.71
N GLU A 91 -34.08 -13.27 4.93
CA GLU A 91 -34.74 -13.86 6.10
C GLU A 91 -36.28 -13.90 5.94
N ALA A 92 -36.87 -12.87 5.33
CA ALA A 92 -38.29 -12.86 5.03
C ALA A 92 -38.67 -13.97 4.02
N ASN A 93 -37.81 -14.22 3.04
CA ASN A 93 -37.99 -15.29 2.05
C ASN A 93 -37.64 -16.68 2.59
N GLU A 94 -36.80 -16.80 3.62
CA GLU A 94 -36.49 -18.06 4.29
C GLU A 94 -37.74 -18.68 4.93
N LYS A 95 -38.66 -17.86 5.47
CA LYS A 95 -39.97 -18.32 5.95
C LYS A 95 -40.81 -18.99 4.84
N ARG A 96 -40.47 -18.73 3.57
CA ARG A 96 -41.07 -19.33 2.37
C ARG A 96 -40.21 -20.44 1.77
N GLY A 97 -39.17 -20.88 2.47
CA GLY A 97 -38.26 -21.97 2.07
C GLY A 97 -37.06 -21.55 1.22
N ASN A 98 -36.81 -20.24 1.01
CA ASN A 98 -35.75 -19.77 0.13
C ASN A 98 -34.93 -18.62 0.74
N PHE A 99 -33.81 -18.94 1.39
CA PHE A 99 -32.84 -17.93 1.84
C PHE A 99 -31.85 -17.61 0.71
N ASP A 100 -31.96 -16.42 0.11
CA ASP A 100 -31.10 -15.96 -1.00
C ASP A 100 -30.71 -14.48 -0.82
N ALA A 101 -29.78 -14.21 0.10
CA ALA A 101 -29.17 -12.88 0.21
C ALA A 101 -28.13 -12.69 -0.90
N ARG A 102 -28.24 -11.60 -1.66
CA ARG A 102 -27.33 -11.24 -2.75
C ARG A 102 -26.61 -9.96 -2.39
N ILE A 103 -25.29 -10.01 -2.30
CA ILE A 103 -24.47 -8.90 -1.78
C ILE A 103 -23.27 -8.56 -2.68
N GLY A 104 -22.99 -9.35 -3.72
CA GLY A 104 -21.83 -9.11 -4.58
C GLY A 104 -21.87 -7.74 -5.28
N ASP A 105 -23.06 -7.26 -5.65
CA ASP A 105 -23.28 -5.93 -6.21
C ASP A 105 -23.05 -4.82 -5.18
N VAL A 106 -23.48 -5.02 -3.92
CA VAL A 106 -23.27 -4.08 -2.82
C VAL A 106 -21.76 -3.87 -2.57
N PHE A 107 -20.98 -4.95 -2.57
CA PHE A 107 -19.52 -4.88 -2.49
C PHE A 107 -18.90 -4.24 -3.75
N THR A 108 -19.49 -4.45 -4.93
CA THR A 108 -19.02 -3.80 -6.15
C THR A 108 -19.24 -2.29 -6.10
N VAL A 109 -20.33 -1.80 -5.50
CA VAL A 109 -20.53 -0.37 -5.26
C VAL A 109 -19.48 0.17 -4.30
N LEU A 110 -19.24 -0.52 -3.16
CA LEU A 110 -18.17 -0.17 -2.22
C LEU A 110 -16.81 -0.05 -2.94
N SER A 111 -16.56 -0.94 -3.91
CA SER A 111 -15.32 -0.92 -4.70
C SER A 111 -15.04 0.32 -5.51
N SER A 112 -16.09 1.06 -5.87
CA SER A 112 -15.95 2.30 -6.62
C SER A 112 -15.34 3.43 -5.77
N PHE A 113 -15.33 3.27 -4.44
CA PHE A 113 -14.89 4.27 -3.47
C PHE A 113 -13.48 4.03 -2.93
N PHE A 114 -12.76 3.05 -3.46
CA PHE A 114 -11.45 2.64 -2.95
C PHE A 114 -10.34 3.68 -3.00
N LYS A 115 -10.45 4.71 -3.84
CA LYS A 115 -9.51 5.85 -3.80
C LYS A 115 -9.46 6.49 -2.41
N MET A 116 -10.58 6.52 -1.68
CA MET A 116 -10.62 7.04 -0.31
C MET A 116 -9.84 6.15 0.67
N TYR A 117 -9.88 4.83 0.48
CA TYR A 117 -9.09 3.90 1.28
C TYR A 117 -7.60 4.01 1.02
N VAL A 118 -7.19 4.20 -0.25
CA VAL A 118 -5.78 4.43 -0.59
C VAL A 118 -5.24 5.65 0.13
N GLN A 119 -5.96 6.77 0.10
CA GLN A 119 -5.60 7.99 0.84
C GLN A 119 -5.45 7.71 2.34
N TYR A 120 -6.43 7.04 2.97
CA TYR A 120 -6.36 6.73 4.39
C TYR A 120 -5.14 5.88 4.74
N CYS A 121 -4.91 4.79 3.99
CA CYS A 121 -3.86 3.82 4.29
C CYS A 121 -2.45 4.39 4.09
N VAL A 122 -2.27 5.30 3.13
CA VAL A 122 -1.00 6.00 2.91
C VAL A 122 -0.71 6.94 4.09
N ASN A 123 -1.70 7.70 4.53
CA ASN A 123 -1.54 8.70 5.59
C ASN A 123 -1.46 8.08 6.99
N MET A 124 -1.88 6.83 7.18
CA MET A 124 -1.88 6.18 8.50
C MET A 124 -0.48 6.11 9.14
N LYS A 125 0.59 5.97 8.34
CA LYS A 125 1.98 6.01 8.88
C LYS A 125 2.29 7.39 9.47
N GLU A 126 1.92 8.44 8.77
CA GLU A 126 2.10 9.83 9.22
C GLU A 126 1.25 10.13 10.46
N ALA A 127 0.03 9.58 10.54
CA ALA A 127 -0.83 9.71 11.71
C ALA A 127 -0.15 9.18 12.98
N ILE A 128 0.45 7.98 12.91
CA ILE A 128 1.17 7.39 14.05
C ILE A 128 2.41 8.21 14.42
N GLN A 129 3.20 8.65 13.43
CA GLN A 129 4.36 9.52 13.70
C GLN A 129 3.95 10.85 14.33
N THR A 130 2.89 11.46 13.83
CA THR A 130 2.34 12.72 14.36
C THR A 130 1.87 12.53 15.79
N GLN A 131 1.17 11.43 16.10
CA GLN A 131 0.79 11.08 17.46
C GLN A 131 2.02 10.97 18.36
N GLU A 132 3.05 10.21 17.95
CA GLU A 132 4.29 10.05 18.72
C GLU A 132 4.99 11.40 19.01
N GLN A 133 4.99 12.34 18.06
CA GLN A 133 5.54 13.68 18.29
C GLN A 133 4.68 14.47 19.28
N LEU A 134 3.36 14.41 19.17
CA LEU A 134 2.43 15.11 20.06
C LEU A 134 2.54 14.60 21.51
N MET A 135 2.74 13.29 21.70
CA MET A 135 2.90 12.68 23.02
C MET A 135 4.16 13.17 23.77
N LYS A 136 5.10 13.86 23.11
CA LYS A 136 6.23 14.53 23.79
C LYS A 136 5.78 15.73 24.63
N THR A 137 4.62 16.30 24.32
CA THR A 137 4.00 17.37 25.10
C THR A 137 3.16 16.75 26.21
N LYS A 138 3.57 16.94 27.48
CA LYS A 138 2.91 16.35 28.66
C LYS A 138 1.39 16.54 28.69
N LYS A 139 0.91 17.72 28.28
CA LYS A 139 -0.53 18.04 28.25
C LYS A 139 -1.28 17.18 27.24
N VAL A 140 -0.71 16.99 26.05
CA VAL A 140 -1.30 16.17 24.99
C VAL A 140 -1.20 14.68 25.34
N ALA A 141 -0.10 14.25 25.94
CA ALA A 141 0.05 12.89 26.44
C ALA A 141 -1.04 12.51 27.45
N LYS A 142 -1.25 13.37 28.46
CA LYS A 142 -2.32 13.18 29.45
C LYS A 142 -3.71 13.20 28.83
N TRP A 143 -3.92 14.01 27.78
CA TRP A 143 -5.18 14.03 27.06
C TRP A 143 -5.45 12.70 26.36
N PHE A 144 -4.49 12.14 25.61
CA PHE A 144 -4.64 10.82 24.99
C PHE A 144 -4.88 9.73 26.02
N GLU A 145 -4.11 9.71 27.12
CA GLU A 145 -4.35 8.78 28.24
C GLU A 145 -5.79 8.87 28.76
N THR A 146 -6.32 10.09 28.90
CA THR A 146 -7.70 10.31 29.35
C THR A 146 -8.72 9.75 28.36
N GLN A 147 -8.54 10.00 27.06
CA GLN A 147 -9.44 9.46 26.03
C GLN A 147 -9.39 7.94 25.94
N GLU A 148 -8.22 7.33 26.15
CA GLU A 148 -8.03 5.87 26.13
C GLU A 148 -8.69 5.18 27.34
N GLN A 149 -8.98 5.91 28.43
CA GLN A 149 -9.75 5.41 29.57
C GLN A 149 -11.27 5.44 29.35
N ASP A 150 -11.78 6.03 28.26
CA ASP A 150 -13.20 5.95 27.93
C ASP A 150 -13.62 4.47 27.81
N GLU A 151 -14.72 4.08 28.44
CA GLU A 151 -15.18 2.68 28.45
C GLU A 151 -15.39 2.13 27.03
N ARG A 152 -15.77 2.98 26.08
CA ARG A 152 -15.93 2.63 24.66
C ARG A 152 -14.60 2.21 24.02
N CYS A 153 -13.47 2.71 24.53
CA CYS A 153 -12.13 2.35 24.06
C CYS A 153 -11.69 0.96 24.52
N LYS A 154 -12.32 0.38 25.55
CA LYS A 154 -11.99 -0.96 26.08
C LYS A 154 -10.49 -1.14 26.38
N GLY A 155 -9.82 -0.07 26.81
CA GLY A 155 -8.37 -0.06 27.08
C GLY A 155 -7.47 -0.15 25.85
N LEU A 156 -8.00 0.04 24.63
CA LEU A 156 -7.21 0.08 23.41
C LEU A 156 -6.62 1.49 23.19
N PRO A 157 -5.32 1.60 22.87
CA PRO A 157 -4.68 2.88 22.59
C PRO A 157 -5.12 3.45 21.24
N PHE A 158 -4.89 4.75 21.01
CA PHE A 158 -5.25 5.46 19.78
C PHE A 158 -4.81 4.71 18.50
N GLY A 159 -3.58 4.20 18.47
CA GLY A 159 -3.04 3.48 17.32
C GLY A 159 -3.86 2.23 16.94
N SER A 160 -4.47 1.57 17.92
CA SER A 160 -5.36 0.42 17.72
C SER A 160 -6.70 0.80 17.09
N TRP A 161 -7.12 2.07 17.22
CA TRP A 161 -8.30 2.61 16.54
C TRP A 161 -7.95 3.10 15.13
N ALA A 162 -6.84 3.82 14.99
CA ALA A 162 -6.37 4.35 13.70
C ALA A 162 -6.05 3.27 12.66
N ILE A 163 -5.66 2.05 13.09
CA ILE A 163 -5.37 0.93 12.19
C ILE A 163 -6.62 0.21 11.67
N LYS A 164 -7.80 0.39 12.31
CA LYS A 164 -9.02 -0.39 12.00
C LYS A 164 -9.47 -0.28 10.54
N PRO A 165 -9.46 0.88 9.87
CA PRO A 165 -9.84 0.95 8.46
C PRO A 165 -8.93 0.12 7.55
N VAL A 166 -7.63 0.09 7.83
CA VAL A 166 -6.67 -0.73 7.07
C VAL A 166 -6.95 -2.21 7.30
N GLN A 167 -7.22 -2.60 8.55
CA GLN A 167 -7.58 -3.98 8.88
C GLN A 167 -8.88 -4.41 8.19
N ARG A 168 -9.92 -3.56 8.20
CA ARG A 168 -11.20 -3.86 7.55
C ARG A 168 -11.03 -4.10 6.05
N LEU A 169 -10.29 -3.22 5.37
CA LEU A 169 -10.00 -3.36 3.95
C LEU A 169 -9.34 -4.71 3.63
N CYS A 170 -8.37 -5.13 4.45
CA CYS A 170 -7.68 -6.42 4.30
C CYS A 170 -8.56 -7.65 4.61
N LYS A 171 -9.66 -7.49 5.36
CA LYS A 171 -10.56 -8.59 5.71
C LYS A 171 -11.55 -8.93 4.59
N TYR A 172 -11.97 -7.95 3.79
CA TYR A 172 -12.97 -8.16 2.75
C TYR A 172 -12.61 -9.25 1.71
N PRO A 173 -11.38 -9.35 1.17
CA PRO A 173 -11.03 -10.45 0.27
C PRO A 173 -11.18 -11.84 0.92
N LEU A 174 -10.89 -11.94 2.21
CA LEU A 174 -10.98 -13.21 2.94
C LEU A 174 -12.44 -13.63 3.12
N LEU A 175 -13.29 -12.70 3.53
CA LEU A 175 -14.73 -12.91 3.69
C LEU A 175 -15.41 -13.28 2.36
N LEU A 176 -15.08 -12.55 1.28
CA LEU A 176 -15.66 -12.83 -0.03
C LEU A 176 -15.15 -14.14 -0.64
N ARG A 177 -13.89 -14.51 -0.39
CA ARG A 177 -13.36 -15.82 -0.78
C ARG A 177 -14.11 -16.95 -0.07
N GLU A 178 -14.38 -16.81 1.22
CA GLU A 178 -15.13 -17.79 1.98
C GLU A 178 -16.60 -17.85 1.55
N LEU A 179 -17.22 -16.70 1.27
CA LEU A 179 -18.57 -16.65 0.72
C LEU A 179 -18.66 -17.35 -0.64
N LEU A 180 -17.67 -17.12 -1.51
CA LEU A 180 -17.59 -17.74 -2.84
C LEU A 180 -17.44 -19.27 -2.74
N LEU A 181 -16.68 -19.77 -1.76
CA LEU A 181 -16.53 -21.22 -1.50
C LEU A 181 -17.88 -21.92 -1.26
N TYR A 182 -18.83 -21.22 -0.62
CA TYR A 182 -20.16 -21.74 -0.32
C TYR A 182 -21.25 -21.22 -1.26
N THR A 183 -20.87 -20.56 -2.36
CA THR A 183 -21.81 -20.07 -3.38
C THR A 183 -21.59 -20.85 -4.68
N PRO A 184 -22.49 -21.77 -5.09
CA PRO A 184 -22.35 -22.55 -6.31
C PRO A 184 -22.21 -21.69 -7.58
N GLU A 185 -21.53 -22.19 -8.62
CA GLU A 185 -21.35 -21.44 -9.89
C GLU A 185 -22.66 -21.07 -10.58
N GLY A 186 -23.71 -21.87 -10.40
CA GLY A 186 -25.06 -21.56 -10.91
C GLY A 186 -25.84 -20.53 -10.10
N HIS A 187 -25.31 -20.06 -8.97
CA HIS A 187 -25.97 -19.07 -8.13
C HIS A 187 -25.89 -17.67 -8.75
N VAL A 188 -26.99 -16.91 -8.74
CA VAL A 188 -27.09 -15.57 -9.35
C VAL A 188 -26.03 -14.60 -8.84
N ASP A 189 -25.65 -14.72 -7.57
CA ASP A 189 -24.64 -13.86 -6.93
C ASP A 189 -23.17 -14.31 -7.14
N HIS A 190 -22.92 -15.50 -7.72
CA HIS A 190 -21.56 -16.08 -7.79
C HIS A 190 -20.56 -15.17 -8.52
N GLU A 191 -20.91 -14.73 -9.73
CA GLU A 191 -20.01 -13.90 -10.54
C GLU A 191 -19.85 -12.50 -9.92
N SER A 192 -20.91 -11.93 -9.34
CA SER A 192 -20.86 -10.65 -8.63
C SER A 192 -19.91 -10.71 -7.42
N ILE A 193 -19.97 -11.78 -6.63
CA ILE A 193 -19.05 -12.00 -5.49
C ILE A 193 -17.60 -12.14 -5.98
N LYS A 194 -17.38 -12.88 -7.08
CA LYS A 194 -16.05 -13.07 -7.66
C LYS A 194 -15.46 -11.75 -8.14
N ILE A 195 -16.22 -10.96 -8.90
CA ILE A 195 -15.81 -9.63 -9.37
C ILE A 195 -15.50 -8.71 -8.19
N ALA A 196 -16.36 -8.69 -7.18
CA ALA A 196 -16.14 -7.89 -5.97
C ALA A 196 -14.83 -8.28 -5.27
N LYS A 197 -14.61 -9.59 -5.06
CA LYS A 197 -13.41 -10.14 -4.42
C LYS A 197 -12.14 -9.73 -5.17
N ASP A 198 -12.14 -9.86 -6.50
CA ASP A 198 -10.98 -9.52 -7.33
C ASP A 198 -10.70 -8.01 -7.29
N LYS A 199 -11.72 -7.16 -7.43
CA LYS A 199 -11.57 -5.69 -7.32
C LYS A 199 -11.04 -5.23 -5.97
N ILE A 200 -11.54 -5.81 -4.87
CA ILE A 200 -11.04 -5.49 -3.53
C ILE A 200 -9.60 -5.98 -3.36
N GLY A 201 -9.28 -7.16 -3.88
CA GLY A 201 -7.92 -7.71 -3.87
C GLY A 201 -6.92 -6.76 -4.54
N GLU A 202 -7.25 -6.27 -5.74
CA GLU A 202 -6.44 -5.28 -6.47
C GLU A 202 -6.18 -4.03 -5.63
N VAL A 203 -7.15 -3.58 -4.84
CA VAL A 203 -7.00 -2.40 -3.99
C VAL A 203 -6.17 -2.65 -2.75
N VAL A 204 -6.31 -3.81 -2.11
CA VAL A 204 -5.41 -4.19 -1.01
C VAL A 204 -3.97 -4.25 -1.51
N GLU A 205 -3.74 -4.80 -2.71
CA GLU A 205 -2.43 -4.78 -3.36
C GLU A 205 -1.97 -3.36 -3.72
N ALA A 206 -2.85 -2.51 -4.25
CA ALA A 206 -2.56 -1.12 -4.57
C ALA A 206 -2.23 -0.30 -3.31
N VAL A 207 -2.86 -0.56 -2.17
CA VAL A 207 -2.53 0.06 -0.88
C VAL A 207 -1.15 -0.39 -0.42
N ASN A 208 -0.88 -1.70 -0.47
CA ASN A 208 0.42 -2.26 -0.06
C ASN A 208 1.56 -1.73 -0.93
N THR A 209 1.35 -1.62 -2.25
CA THR A 209 2.34 -1.09 -3.20
C THR A 209 2.41 0.44 -3.22
N GLY A 210 1.27 1.12 -3.04
CA GLY A 210 1.13 2.57 -2.97
C GLY A 210 1.81 3.17 -1.75
N LYS A 211 1.73 2.49 -0.59
CA LYS A 211 2.52 2.80 0.61
C LYS A 211 4.02 2.76 0.31
N GLY A 212 4.49 1.70 -0.38
CA GLY A 212 5.88 1.62 -0.82
C GLY A 212 6.25 2.71 -1.85
N THR A 213 5.31 3.14 -2.69
CA THR A 213 5.55 4.17 -3.71
C THR A 213 5.65 5.57 -3.10
N ALA A 214 4.81 5.90 -2.11
CA ALA A 214 4.88 7.16 -1.37
C ALA A 214 6.18 7.28 -0.57
N GLU A 215 6.60 6.21 0.13
CA GLU A 215 7.89 6.17 0.83
C GLU A 215 9.06 6.37 -0.13
N LYS A 216 9.01 5.71 -1.29
CA LYS A 216 10.03 5.87 -2.34
C LYS A 216 10.04 7.27 -2.95
N LYS A 217 8.90 7.98 -3.01
CA LYS A 217 8.84 9.38 -3.45
C LYS A 217 9.38 10.33 -2.38
N ASN A 218 9.02 10.13 -1.12
CA ASN A 218 9.56 10.93 -0.02
C ASN A 218 11.09 10.77 0.10
N LYS A 219 11.61 9.57 -0.15
CA LYS A 219 13.04 9.33 -0.23
C LYS A 219 13.73 10.12 -1.35
N VAL A 220 13.06 10.38 -2.49
CA VAL A 220 13.60 11.25 -3.55
C VAL A 220 13.79 12.69 -3.04
N ILE A 221 12.79 13.22 -2.32
CA ILE A 221 12.85 14.56 -1.70
C ILE A 221 13.97 14.61 -0.67
N GLU A 222 14.07 13.59 0.18
CA GLU A 222 15.13 13.48 1.19
C GLU A 222 16.53 13.48 0.56
N ILE A 223 16.73 12.68 -0.49
CA ILE A 223 18.02 12.61 -1.22
C ILE A 223 18.35 13.96 -1.85
N GLN A 224 17.37 14.63 -2.48
CA GLN A 224 17.56 15.96 -3.06
C GLN A 224 18.03 16.97 -2.00
N ASN A 225 17.39 16.99 -0.83
CA ASN A 225 17.74 17.91 0.26
C ASN A 225 19.11 17.63 0.88
N LYS A 226 19.63 16.41 0.74
CA LYS A 226 20.96 16.01 1.24
C LYS A 226 22.08 16.22 0.21
N MET A 227 21.76 16.66 -1.00
CA MET A 227 22.70 16.70 -2.12
C MET A 227 23.12 18.13 -2.48
N ASP A 228 24.41 18.41 -2.36
CA ASP A 228 25.02 19.68 -2.75
C ASP A 228 25.42 19.65 -4.23
N GLY A 229 25.14 20.74 -4.95
CA GLY A 229 25.62 20.95 -6.33
C GLY A 229 24.87 20.18 -7.41
N LEU A 230 23.60 19.85 -7.19
CA LEU A 230 22.72 19.25 -8.19
C LEU A 230 22.65 20.10 -9.46
N ASP A 231 22.76 19.45 -10.62
CA ASP A 231 22.60 20.07 -11.94
C ASP A 231 21.15 20.07 -12.43
N GLN A 232 20.29 19.23 -11.83
CA GLN A 232 18.86 19.12 -12.12
C GLN A 232 18.06 18.70 -10.89
N GLU A 233 16.76 18.97 -10.88
CA GLU A 233 15.86 18.46 -9.85
C GLU A 233 15.70 16.94 -9.94
N LEU A 234 15.83 16.27 -8.79
CA LEU A 234 15.56 14.84 -8.67
C LEU A 234 14.05 14.59 -8.53
N VAL A 235 13.29 15.49 -7.93
CA VAL A 235 11.84 15.31 -7.76
C VAL A 235 11.14 15.41 -9.12
N ALA A 236 10.51 14.32 -9.56
CA ALA A 236 9.71 14.28 -10.79
C ALA A 236 8.45 13.39 -10.59
N PRO A 237 7.33 13.65 -11.31
CA PRO A 237 6.06 12.98 -11.06
C PRO A 237 6.11 11.44 -11.10
N SER A 238 6.93 10.88 -12.01
CA SER A 238 7.10 9.45 -12.23
C SER A 238 8.33 8.85 -11.53
N ARG A 239 9.16 9.67 -10.87
CA ARG A 239 10.42 9.22 -10.28
C ARG A 239 10.20 8.64 -8.88
N VAL A 240 10.76 7.45 -8.64
CA VAL A 240 10.74 6.76 -7.36
C VAL A 240 12.12 6.20 -7.04
N PHE A 241 12.50 6.26 -5.77
CA PHE A 241 13.72 5.63 -5.28
C PHE A 241 13.65 4.08 -5.38
N VAL A 242 14.77 3.45 -5.72
CA VAL A 242 14.91 2.00 -5.86
C VAL A 242 15.87 1.43 -4.82
N MET A 243 17.11 1.90 -4.78
CA MET A 243 18.14 1.47 -3.82
C MET A 243 19.28 2.49 -3.76
N GLU A 244 20.11 2.44 -2.71
CA GLU A 244 21.33 3.24 -2.56
C GLU A 244 22.46 2.38 -2.00
N GLY A 245 23.71 2.79 -2.19
CA GLY A 245 24.86 2.06 -1.65
C GLY A 245 26.19 2.72 -1.95
N ASP A 246 27.15 2.52 -1.04
CA ASP A 246 28.54 2.91 -1.23
C ASP A 246 29.22 1.99 -2.25
N ILE A 247 30.04 2.56 -3.12
CA ILE A 247 30.69 1.81 -4.18
C ILE A 247 32.03 2.45 -4.56
N VAL A 248 32.91 1.66 -5.17
CA VAL A 248 34.17 2.18 -5.72
C VAL A 248 34.05 2.38 -7.22
N LEU A 249 34.08 3.64 -7.67
CA LEU A 249 34.18 3.98 -9.09
C LEU A 249 35.65 3.84 -9.55
N ARG A 250 35.86 3.20 -10.70
CA ARG A 250 37.18 2.99 -11.31
C ARG A 250 37.18 3.52 -12.74
N HIS A 251 38.05 4.47 -13.02
CA HIS A 251 38.26 4.97 -14.40
C HIS A 251 39.08 4.01 -15.26
N GLN A 252 39.90 3.16 -14.63
CA GLN A 252 40.72 2.13 -15.28
C GLN A 252 40.76 0.88 -14.39
N ILE A 253 40.79 -0.32 -15.00
CA ILE A 253 40.75 -1.62 -14.30
C ILE A 253 41.91 -1.77 -13.28
N ALA A 254 43.09 -1.23 -13.59
CA ALA A 254 44.27 -1.25 -12.71
C ALA A 254 44.48 0.03 -11.87
N GLY A 255 43.63 1.05 -12.06
CA GLY A 255 43.80 2.39 -11.48
C GLY A 255 43.38 2.51 -10.01
N LYS A 256 43.64 3.69 -9.43
CA LYS A 256 43.11 4.06 -8.10
C LYS A 256 41.59 4.20 -8.20
N GLY A 257 40.88 3.57 -7.27
CA GLY A 257 39.43 3.69 -7.17
C GLY A 257 39.05 4.94 -6.37
N GLU A 258 37.84 5.43 -6.62
CA GLU A 258 37.27 6.55 -5.89
C GLU A 258 35.98 6.12 -5.19
N ASN A 259 35.90 6.39 -3.89
CA ASN A 259 34.70 6.11 -3.13
C ASN A 259 33.57 7.04 -3.61
N ARG A 260 32.43 6.42 -3.90
CA ARG A 260 31.19 7.03 -4.37
C ARG A 260 30.02 6.42 -3.63
N HIS A 261 28.89 7.12 -3.71
CA HIS A 261 27.59 6.62 -3.30
C HIS A 261 26.68 6.67 -4.52
N LEU A 262 26.00 5.56 -4.82
CA LEU A 262 25.02 5.50 -5.89
C LEU A 262 23.62 5.64 -5.32
N PHE A 263 22.79 6.47 -5.94
CA PHE A 263 21.36 6.47 -5.74
C PHE A 263 20.69 5.98 -7.02
N LEU A 264 19.92 4.91 -6.91
CA LEU A 264 19.15 4.35 -8.01
C LEU A 264 17.71 4.81 -7.93
N PHE A 265 17.23 5.39 -9.03
CA PHE A 265 15.83 5.69 -9.26
C PHE A 265 15.30 4.78 -10.37
N ASN A 266 14.00 4.77 -10.61
CA ASN A 266 13.39 3.94 -11.65
C ASN A 266 13.70 4.40 -13.08
N ASP A 267 14.25 5.60 -13.27
CA ASP A 267 14.56 6.21 -14.56
C ASP A 267 16.01 6.71 -14.70
N LEU A 268 16.77 6.83 -13.60
CA LEU A 268 18.16 7.31 -13.64
C LEU A 268 19.01 6.77 -12.48
N VAL A 269 20.34 6.88 -12.64
CA VAL A 269 21.33 6.62 -11.59
C VAL A 269 22.06 7.93 -11.25
N VAL A 270 22.15 8.28 -9.98
CA VAL A 270 22.99 9.40 -9.51
C VAL A 270 24.26 8.85 -8.89
N ILE A 271 25.39 9.36 -9.36
CA ILE A 271 26.70 9.16 -8.76
C ILE A 271 27.00 10.38 -7.88
N ALA A 272 27.24 10.14 -6.60
CA ALA A 272 27.58 11.17 -5.63
C ALA A 272 28.85 10.82 -4.85
N ARG A 273 29.47 11.82 -4.22
CA ARG A 273 30.58 11.64 -3.29
C ARG A 273 30.09 11.92 -1.86
N PRO A 274 30.29 11.02 -0.89
CA PRO A 274 29.95 11.28 0.51
C PRO A 274 30.70 12.51 1.06
N LYS A 275 29.98 13.41 1.76
CA LYS A 275 30.51 14.56 2.51
C LYS A 275 30.05 14.45 3.97
N GLY A 276 30.85 13.81 4.81
CA GLY A 276 30.50 13.55 6.21
C GLY A 276 29.49 12.41 6.37
N SER A 277 28.71 12.41 7.45
CA SER A 277 27.81 11.31 7.80
C SER A 277 26.43 11.33 7.11
N SER A 278 26.00 12.47 6.56
CA SER A 278 24.61 12.63 6.08
C SER A 278 24.42 13.51 4.84
N LYS A 279 25.50 14.09 4.28
CA LYS A 279 25.45 14.92 3.07
C LYS A 279 26.22 14.27 1.93
N TYR A 280 25.83 14.61 0.71
CA TYR A 280 26.43 14.12 -0.52
C TYR A 280 26.74 15.27 -1.46
N GLU A 281 27.84 15.15 -2.20
CA GLU A 281 28.17 16.05 -3.29
C GLU A 281 27.83 15.37 -4.62
N PHE A 282 26.97 16.01 -5.41
CA PHE A 282 26.61 15.53 -6.73
C PHE A 282 27.85 15.44 -7.63
N ARG A 283 27.94 14.37 -8.42
CA ARG A 283 29.01 14.19 -9.42
C ARG A 283 28.47 13.99 -10.83
N LYS A 284 27.48 13.13 -11.00
CA LYS A 284 26.89 12.85 -12.31
C LYS A 284 25.52 12.20 -12.19
N SER A 285 24.64 12.48 -13.15
CA SER A 285 23.40 11.74 -13.37
C SER A 285 23.51 10.94 -14.67
N LEU A 286 23.02 9.71 -14.66
CA LEU A 286 22.99 8.81 -15.82
C LEU A 286 21.52 8.47 -16.10
N LEU A 287 20.96 8.98 -17.20
CA LEU A 287 19.59 8.64 -17.60
C LEU A 287 19.57 7.18 -18.05
N TRP A 288 18.71 6.37 -17.46
CA TRP A 288 18.74 4.92 -17.69
C TRP A 288 18.37 4.54 -19.13
N ALA A 289 17.55 5.37 -19.78
CA ALA A 289 17.20 5.20 -21.19
C ALA A 289 18.43 5.20 -22.12
N GLU A 290 19.52 5.82 -21.68
CA GLU A 290 20.78 5.97 -22.42
C GLU A 290 21.91 5.09 -21.85
N CYS A 291 21.57 4.21 -20.91
CA CYS A 291 22.51 3.32 -20.24
C CYS A 291 22.53 1.92 -20.86
N ARG A 292 23.72 1.34 -20.92
CA ARG A 292 23.93 -0.11 -21.12
C ARG A 292 24.63 -0.68 -19.89
N PHE A 293 24.06 -1.74 -19.34
CA PHE A 293 24.56 -2.42 -18.15
C PHE A 293 25.18 -3.78 -18.49
N ILE A 294 26.37 -4.04 -17.94
CA ILE A 294 27.07 -5.32 -18.08
C ILE A 294 27.73 -5.70 -16.75
N VAL A 295 27.58 -6.96 -16.33
CA VAL A 295 28.38 -7.51 -15.22
C VAL A 295 29.74 -7.91 -15.75
N ILE A 296 30.82 -7.47 -15.10
CA ILE A 296 32.19 -7.74 -15.54
C ILE A 296 32.85 -8.78 -14.64
N SER A 297 33.68 -9.63 -15.25
CA SER A 297 34.49 -10.61 -14.53
C SER A 297 35.56 -9.91 -13.69
N GLU A 298 35.99 -10.58 -12.63
CA GLU A 298 37.06 -10.05 -11.77
C GLU A 298 38.37 -9.93 -12.55
N GLN A 299 38.94 -8.72 -12.56
CA GLN A 299 40.17 -8.42 -13.26
C GLN A 299 40.95 -7.34 -12.48
N GLY A 300 42.21 -7.62 -12.15
CA GLY A 300 43.06 -6.70 -11.41
C GLY A 300 42.45 -6.31 -10.06
N LYS A 301 42.11 -5.02 -9.89
CA LYS A 301 41.51 -4.49 -8.65
C LYS A 301 39.98 -4.44 -8.67
N VAL A 302 39.35 -4.84 -9.78
CA VAL A 302 37.91 -4.94 -9.92
C VAL A 302 37.45 -6.25 -9.27
N LYS A 303 36.77 -6.15 -8.14
CA LYS A 303 36.09 -7.27 -7.47
C LYS A 303 34.59 -7.06 -7.59
N HIS A 304 33.86 -8.14 -7.87
CA HIS A 304 32.39 -8.12 -7.98
C HIS A 304 31.87 -6.91 -8.80
N GLY A 305 32.53 -6.61 -9.92
CA GLY A 305 32.31 -5.35 -10.62
C GLY A 305 31.16 -5.38 -11.62
N PHE A 306 30.66 -4.20 -11.95
CA PHE A 306 29.76 -4.01 -13.08
C PHE A 306 30.11 -2.73 -13.82
N GLU A 307 29.67 -2.64 -15.06
CA GLU A 307 29.88 -1.50 -15.93
C GLU A 307 28.54 -0.91 -16.36
N ILE A 308 28.46 0.43 -16.30
CA ILE A 308 27.40 1.23 -16.90
C ILE A 308 28.03 2.09 -17.98
N GLU A 309 27.70 1.83 -19.23
CA GLU A 309 28.03 2.70 -20.35
C GLU A 309 26.88 3.70 -20.53
N HIS A 310 27.17 5.00 -20.53
CA HIS A 310 26.20 6.07 -20.71
C HIS A 310 26.75 7.07 -21.74
N GLN A 311 26.04 7.27 -22.85
CA GLN A 311 26.46 8.13 -23.95
C GLN A 311 27.92 7.86 -24.42
N GLY A 312 28.30 6.58 -24.52
CA GLY A 312 29.65 6.17 -24.93
C GLY A 312 30.73 6.31 -23.85
N GLN A 313 30.41 6.82 -22.66
CA GLN A 313 31.33 6.85 -21.52
C GLN A 313 31.12 5.63 -20.62
N ARG A 314 32.20 4.90 -20.34
CA ARG A 314 32.17 3.69 -19.50
C ARG A 314 32.43 4.05 -18.04
N HIS A 315 31.52 3.63 -17.15
CA HIS A 315 31.64 3.77 -15.70
C HIS A 315 31.77 2.38 -15.08
N ILE A 316 32.97 2.04 -14.59
CA ILE A 316 33.26 0.74 -13.97
C ILE A 316 33.14 0.88 -12.46
N PHE A 317 32.33 0.03 -11.85
CA PHE A 317 32.11 0.01 -10.41
C PHE A 317 32.60 -1.31 -9.81
N SER A 318 33.05 -1.26 -8.56
CA SER A 318 33.40 -2.44 -7.76
C SER A 318 32.63 -2.40 -6.45
N CYS A 319 31.93 -3.51 -6.17
CA CYS A 319 31.19 -3.72 -4.93
C CYS A 319 32.06 -4.41 -3.88
N ASP A 320 31.65 -4.32 -2.61
CA ASP A 320 32.36 -4.96 -1.51
C ASP A 320 32.07 -6.46 -1.43
N SER A 321 30.94 -6.91 -1.97
CA SER A 321 30.55 -8.32 -1.98
C SER A 321 29.82 -8.75 -3.26
N LYS A 322 29.86 -10.05 -3.55
CA LYS A 322 29.08 -10.65 -4.62
C LYS A 322 27.57 -10.45 -4.43
N LYS A 323 27.10 -10.52 -3.18
CA LYS A 323 25.70 -10.27 -2.82
C LYS A 323 25.25 -8.87 -3.25
N GLU A 324 26.06 -7.87 -2.95
CA GLU A 324 25.77 -6.48 -3.32
C GLU A 324 25.75 -6.30 -4.85
N GLN A 325 26.71 -6.89 -5.57
CA GLN A 325 26.71 -6.90 -7.04
C GLN A 325 25.42 -7.54 -7.60
N ASP A 326 24.94 -8.62 -6.99
CA ASP A 326 23.71 -9.30 -7.40
C ASP A 326 22.46 -8.45 -7.14
N GLU A 327 22.38 -7.76 -6.00
CA GLU A 327 21.29 -6.82 -5.68
C GLU A 327 21.22 -5.68 -6.71
N TRP A 328 22.35 -5.02 -7.00
CA TRP A 328 22.47 -4.02 -8.06
C TRP A 328 22.05 -4.59 -9.43
N SER A 329 22.56 -5.77 -9.79
CA SER A 329 22.28 -6.42 -11.07
C SER A 329 20.80 -6.72 -11.27
N VAL A 330 20.10 -7.17 -10.22
CA VAL A 330 18.66 -7.43 -10.27
C VAL A 330 17.89 -6.13 -10.57
N CYS A 331 18.22 -5.04 -9.88
CA CYS A 331 17.56 -3.76 -10.09
C CYS A 331 17.82 -3.18 -11.50
N PHE A 332 19.06 -3.18 -11.98
CA PHE A 332 19.39 -2.68 -13.33
C PHE A 332 18.73 -3.50 -14.45
N LYS A 333 18.71 -4.84 -14.31
CA LYS A 333 18.00 -5.72 -15.25
C LYS A 333 16.51 -5.44 -15.24
N LYS A 334 15.91 -5.23 -14.07
CA LYS A 334 14.50 -4.87 -13.92
C LYS A 334 14.19 -3.54 -14.62
N MET A 335 14.96 -2.48 -14.38
CA MET A 335 14.76 -1.18 -15.03
C MET A 335 14.85 -1.29 -16.56
N THR A 336 15.84 -2.04 -17.06
CA THR A 336 15.98 -2.29 -18.50
C THR A 336 14.76 -2.99 -19.10
N ARG A 337 14.21 -3.98 -18.39
CA ARG A 337 12.98 -4.68 -18.81
C ARG A 337 11.77 -3.76 -18.77
N ASP A 338 11.59 -3.02 -17.70
CA ASP A 338 10.43 -2.15 -17.50
C ASP A 338 10.41 -1.03 -18.56
N LEU A 339 11.57 -0.48 -18.92
CA LEU A 339 11.73 0.50 -20.00
C LEU A 339 11.37 -0.08 -21.38
N LYS A 340 11.81 -1.30 -21.70
CA LYS A 340 11.42 -2.00 -22.93
C LYS A 340 9.91 -2.25 -23.01
N LEU A 341 9.29 -2.65 -21.90
CA LEU A 341 7.85 -2.87 -21.83
C LEU A 341 7.06 -1.57 -22.03
N ALA A 342 7.53 -0.46 -21.45
CA ALA A 342 6.92 0.85 -21.65
C ALA A 342 6.98 1.29 -23.12
N ALA A 343 8.15 1.13 -23.77
CA ALA A 343 8.32 1.45 -25.19
C ALA A 343 7.39 0.62 -26.09
N LEU A 344 7.25 -0.69 -25.82
CA LEU A 344 6.34 -1.58 -26.55
C LEU A 344 4.87 -1.17 -26.38
N LYS A 345 4.47 -0.74 -25.18
CA LYS A 345 3.11 -0.26 -24.92
C LYS A 345 2.82 1.04 -25.67
N ALA A 346 3.76 1.99 -25.65
CA ALA A 346 3.64 3.25 -26.38
C ALA A 346 3.53 3.04 -27.90
N ALA A 347 4.36 2.14 -28.46
CA ALA A 347 4.29 1.79 -29.88
C ALA A 347 2.94 1.19 -30.29
N LYS A 348 2.38 0.30 -29.44
CA LYS A 348 1.05 -0.29 -29.67
C LYS A 348 -0.09 0.70 -29.54
N GLN A 349 0.02 1.71 -28.66
CA GLN A 349 -0.98 2.77 -28.54
C GLN A 349 -0.97 3.68 -29.77
N ASN A 350 0.20 4.04 -30.28
CA ASN A 350 0.32 4.85 -31.49
C ASN A 350 -0.20 4.12 -32.74
N GLN A 351 -0.03 2.81 -32.84
CA GLN A 351 -0.60 1.99 -33.92
C GLN A 351 -2.12 1.83 -33.87
N LYS A 352 -2.76 2.03 -32.70
CA LYS A 352 -4.22 1.99 -32.56
C LYS A 352 -4.88 3.36 -32.75
N ALA A 353 -4.09 4.43 -32.72
CA ALA A 353 -4.55 5.80 -32.90
C ALA A 353 -4.39 6.29 -34.35
N MET A 354 -3.71 5.51 -35.20
CA MET A 354 -3.75 5.58 -36.66
C MET A 354 -4.78 4.57 -37.18
#